data_AF-A0A1Y3B3L9-F1
#
_entry.id   AF-A0A1Y3B3L9-F1
#
_cell.length_a   1.000
_cell.length_b   1.000
_cell.length_c   1.000
_cell.angle_alpha   90.00
_cell.angle_beta   90.00
_cell.angle_gamma   90.00
#
_symmetry.space_group_name_H-M   'P 1'
#
loop_
_entity.id
_entity.type
_entity.pdbx_description
1 polymer ?
#
loop_
_entity_poly.entity_id
_entity_poly.type
_entity_poly.pdbx_seq_one_letter_code
_entity_poly.pdbx_strand_id
1 'polypeptide(L)'
;MHQYANWVPDHSLIVLVNRNNIYLLTPLGGVQHILTENGKDEMIYNGVPDIIYEEHVWNSDNGIWLKSYVGGWMMIYSTIDNSQVEQIPYIIYGKSSKNETQSYQSIYADKPTGYVMYPKLYSYPYSKPGKNIP
;
A
#
# COMPACT_ATOMS: atom_id res chain seq x y z
N MET A 1 4.28 -1.83 -2.01
CA MET A 1 3.39 -0.65 -2.01
C MET A 1 1.96 -1.16 -2.13
N HIS A 2 1.22 -1.16 -1.02
CA HIS A 2 -0.18 -1.58 -0.99
C HIS A 2 -1.02 -0.36 -1.37
N GLN A 3 -1.90 -0.53 -2.34
CA GLN A 3 -2.85 0.48 -2.80
C GLN A 3 -4.23 -0.14 -2.68
N TYR A 4 -5.21 0.65 -2.26
CA TYR A 4 -6.56 0.18 -2.02
C TYR A 4 -7.55 1.17 -2.63
N ALA A 5 -8.62 0.66 -3.22
CA ALA A 5 -9.71 1.49 -3.71
C ALA A 5 -11.04 0.81 -3.42
N ASN A 6 -11.99 1.57 -2.88
CA ASN A 6 -13.33 1.06 -2.64
C ASN A 6 -14.38 2.17 -2.77
N TRP A 7 -15.57 1.80 -3.20
CA TRP A 7 -16.72 2.69 -3.17
C TRP A 7 -17.20 2.90 -1.75
N VAL A 8 -17.59 4.13 -1.42
CA VAL A 8 -18.32 4.40 -0.19
C VAL A 8 -19.71 3.75 -0.32
N PRO A 9 -20.12 2.87 0.62
CA PRO A 9 -21.42 2.21 0.56
C PRO A 9 -22.56 3.23 0.46
N ASP A 10 -23.51 2.98 -0.45
CA ASP A 10 -24.68 3.84 -0.71
C ASP A 10 -24.35 5.30 -1.09
N HIS A 11 -23.14 5.55 -1.61
CA HIS A 11 -22.70 6.88 -2.04
C HIS A 11 -21.90 6.82 -3.35
N SER A 12 -21.81 7.94 -4.07
CA SER A 12 -21.00 8.07 -5.29
C SER A 12 -19.51 8.36 -5.05
N LEU A 13 -19.03 8.30 -3.80
CA LEU A 13 -17.63 8.64 -3.49
C LEU A 13 -16.77 7.39 -3.54
N ILE A 14 -15.50 7.58 -3.86
CA ILE A 14 -14.48 6.54 -3.90
C ILE A 14 -13.43 6.87 -2.86
N VAL A 15 -13.10 5.93 -1.99
CA VAL A 15 -11.91 6.00 -1.14
C VAL A 15 -10.75 5.37 -1.90
N LEU A 16 -9.64 6.10 -2.03
CA LEU A 16 -8.42 5.66 -2.68
C LEU A 16 -7.25 5.82 -1.71
N VAL A 17 -6.45 4.77 -1.56
CA VAL A 17 -5.15 4.83 -0.91
C VAL A 17 -4.07 4.87 -1.98
N ASN A 18 -3.33 5.98 -2.03
CA ASN A 18 -2.22 6.18 -2.95
C ASN A 18 -1.02 6.73 -2.18
N ARG A 19 0.18 6.18 -2.41
CA ARG A 19 1.41 6.52 -1.68
C ARG A 19 1.18 6.58 -0.16
N ASN A 20 0.48 5.59 0.36
CA ASN A 20 0.11 5.44 1.77
C ASN A 20 -0.70 6.62 2.35
N ASN A 21 -1.36 7.40 1.50
CA ASN A 21 -2.29 8.46 1.90
C ASN A 21 -3.69 8.16 1.40
N ILE A 22 -4.69 8.56 2.18
CA ILE A 22 -6.10 8.30 1.90
C ILE A 22 -6.71 9.54 1.25
N TYR A 23 -7.35 9.32 0.10
CA TYR A 23 -8.04 10.32 -0.70
C TYR A 23 -9.50 9.93 -0.86
N LEU A 24 -10.38 10.93 -0.82
CA LEU A 24 -11.78 10.79 -1.16
C LEU A 24 -12.02 11.45 -2.52
N LEU A 25 -12.45 10.66 -3.49
CA LEU A 25 -12.60 11.07 -4.88
C LEU A 25 -14.07 11.03 -5.31
N THR A 26 -14.39 11.87 -6.27
CA THR A 26 -15.61 11.78 -7.08
C THR A 26 -15.43 10.74 -8.21
N PRO A 27 -16.51 10.22 -8.81
CA PRO A 27 -16.43 9.26 -9.91
C PRO A 27 -15.66 9.77 -11.13
N LEU A 28 -15.59 11.10 -11.30
CA LEU A 28 -14.88 11.76 -12.39
C LEU A 28 -13.37 11.94 -12.11
N GLY A 29 -12.86 11.37 -11.01
CA GLY A 29 -11.45 11.46 -10.62
C GLY A 29 -11.08 12.77 -9.91
N GLY A 30 -12.04 13.66 -9.66
CA GLY A 30 -11.79 14.87 -8.88
C GLY A 30 -11.56 14.53 -7.41
N VAL A 31 -10.44 15.00 -6.85
CA VAL A 31 -10.15 14.90 -5.40
C VAL A 31 -11.11 15.80 -4.65
N GLN A 32 -11.96 15.21 -3.84
CA GLN A 32 -12.90 15.94 -3.00
C GLN A 32 -12.28 16.28 -1.65
N HIS A 33 -11.59 15.32 -1.03
CA HIS A 33 -10.86 15.53 0.22
C HIS A 33 -9.57 14.71 0.27
N ILE A 34 -8.53 15.28 0.88
CA ILE A 34 -7.32 14.57 1.30
C ILE A 34 -7.49 14.30 2.79
N LEU A 35 -7.47 13.03 3.18
CA LEU A 35 -7.72 12.63 4.57
C LEU A 35 -6.43 12.45 5.37
N THR A 36 -5.35 12.05 4.71
CA THR A 36 -4.01 11.96 5.31
C THR A 36 -2.94 12.48 4.36
N GLU A 37 -1.87 13.03 4.92
CA GLU A 37 -0.74 13.61 4.17
C GLU A 37 0.63 13.15 4.68
N ASN A 38 0.67 12.38 5.77
CA ASN A 38 1.89 11.90 6.42
C ASN A 38 2.38 10.54 5.89
N GLY A 39 1.67 9.94 4.93
CA GLY A 39 2.03 8.66 4.33
C GLY A 39 3.45 8.68 3.79
N LYS A 40 4.23 7.66 4.16
CA LYS A 40 5.64 7.56 3.83
C LYS A 40 5.99 6.11 3.54
N ASP A 41 6.57 5.87 2.36
CA ASP A 41 6.93 4.51 1.95
C ASP A 41 7.82 3.83 2.99
N GLU A 42 7.49 2.57 3.28
CA GLU A 42 8.19 1.70 4.24
C GLU A 42 8.14 2.18 5.71
N MET A 43 7.46 3.29 6.01
CA MET A 43 7.40 3.86 7.36
C MET A 43 5.98 4.11 7.85
N ILE A 44 5.14 4.83 7.10
CA ILE A 44 3.80 5.22 7.56
C ILE A 44 2.78 4.75 6.55
N TYR A 45 1.90 3.83 6.99
CA TYR A 45 0.85 3.24 6.19
C TYR A 45 -0.51 3.69 6.70
N ASN A 46 -1.27 4.42 5.89
CA ASN A 46 -2.64 4.83 6.24
C ASN A 46 -3.65 4.04 5.41
N GLY A 47 -4.57 3.36 6.10
CA GLY A 47 -5.69 2.64 5.50
C GLY A 47 -5.34 1.36 4.75
N VAL A 48 -4.07 0.94 4.78
CA VAL A 48 -3.57 -0.32 4.25
C VAL A 48 -2.67 -0.98 5.29
N PRO A 49 -2.66 -2.32 5.37
CA PRO A 49 -1.77 -3.04 6.26
C PRO A 49 -0.32 -2.98 5.78
N ASP A 50 0.61 -3.24 6.70
CA ASP A 50 1.95 -3.69 6.36
C ASP A 50 1.99 -5.23 6.24
N ILE A 51 3.16 -5.82 5.98
CA ILE A 51 3.28 -7.26 5.77
C ILE A 51 2.86 -8.10 6.99
N ILE A 52 3.14 -7.63 8.21
CA ILE A 52 2.79 -8.38 9.43
C ILE A 52 1.28 -8.33 9.66
N TYR A 53 0.69 -7.15 9.51
CA TYR A 53 -0.75 -6.99 9.66
C TYR A 53 -1.54 -7.69 8.55
N GLU A 54 -1.03 -7.69 7.32
CA GLU A 54 -1.62 -8.38 6.18
C GLU A 54 -1.60 -9.90 6.39
N GLU A 55 -0.44 -10.48 6.72
CA GLU A 55 -0.28 -11.94 6.75
C GLU A 55 -0.67 -12.60 8.07
N HIS A 56 -0.46 -11.92 9.21
CA HIS A 56 -0.48 -12.57 10.53
C HIS A 56 -1.51 -12.01 11.51
N VAL A 57 -1.92 -10.73 11.39
CA VAL A 57 -2.83 -10.10 12.37
C VAL A 57 -4.26 -9.96 11.85
N TRP A 58 -4.45 -9.30 10.71
CA TRP A 58 -5.78 -9.06 10.14
C TRP A 58 -6.17 -10.10 9.09
N ASN A 59 -5.20 -10.70 8.40
CA ASN A 59 -5.45 -11.58 7.26
C ASN A 59 -6.36 -10.91 6.21
N SER A 60 -6.09 -9.64 5.95
CA SER A 60 -6.85 -8.75 5.06
C SER A 60 -5.87 -7.78 4.39
N ASP A 61 -6.20 -7.38 3.17
CA ASP A 61 -5.43 -6.46 2.33
C ASP A 61 -5.80 -4.98 2.54
N ASN A 62 -6.74 -4.68 3.46
CA ASN A 62 -7.22 -3.33 3.73
C ASN A 62 -7.28 -3.01 5.23
N GLY A 63 -6.90 -1.78 5.56
CA GLY A 63 -7.00 -1.20 6.90
C GLY A 63 -8.10 -0.13 6.99
N ILE A 64 -9.12 -0.23 6.13
CA ILE A 64 -10.25 0.71 6.05
C ILE A 64 -11.55 -0.06 6.27
N TRP A 65 -12.40 0.46 7.14
CA TRP A 65 -13.73 -0.04 7.41
C TRP A 65 -14.76 1.05 7.14
N LEU A 66 -15.68 0.76 6.22
CA LEU A 66 -16.74 1.66 5.80
C LEU A 66 -18.09 1.16 6.30
N LYS A 67 -18.95 2.08 6.73
CA LYS A 67 -20.32 1.76 7.12
C LYS A 67 -21.27 2.87 6.69
N SER A 68 -22.32 2.51 5.96
CA SER A 68 -23.45 3.40 5.70
C SER A 68 -24.50 3.31 6.81
N TYR A 69 -25.27 4.38 6.96
CA TYR A 69 -26.46 4.46 7.80
C TYR A 69 -27.45 5.46 7.18
N VAL A 70 -28.68 5.51 7.69
CA VAL A 70 -29.70 6.42 7.16
C VAL A 70 -29.22 7.87 7.32
N GLY A 71 -28.98 8.55 6.20
CA GLY A 71 -28.55 9.95 6.17
C GLY A 71 -27.04 10.18 6.15
N GLY A 72 -26.20 9.15 6.08
CA GLY A 72 -24.75 9.34 5.99
C GLY A 72 -23.92 8.06 5.94
N TRP A 73 -22.60 8.25 6.01
CA TRP A 73 -21.62 7.17 6.07
C TRP A 73 -20.51 7.53 7.04
N MET A 74 -19.84 6.52 7.56
CA MET A 74 -18.67 6.66 8.42
C MET A 74 -17.54 5.77 7.90
N MET A 75 -16.32 6.21 8.17
CA MET A 75 -15.11 5.49 7.85
C MET A 75 -14.20 5.46 9.07
N ILE A 76 -13.62 4.30 9.34
CA ILE A 76 -12.51 4.12 10.25
C ILE A 76 -11.35 3.61 9.42
N TYR A 77 -10.14 4.09 9.71
CA TYR A 77 -8.93 3.57 9.09
C TYR A 77 -7.84 3.37 10.13
N SER A 78 -6.91 2.48 9.84
CA SER A 78 -5.70 2.27 10.63
C SER A 78 -4.55 3.12 10.12
N THR A 79 -3.70 3.58 11.03
CA THR A 79 -2.37 4.11 10.71
C THR A 79 -1.35 3.22 11.39
N ILE A 80 -0.38 2.71 10.62
CA ILE A 80 0.70 1.83 11.08
C ILE A 80 2.02 2.60 10.94
N ASP A 81 2.83 2.64 12.02
CA ASP A 81 4.12 3.34 12.06
C ASP A 81 5.29 2.35 12.20
N ASN A 82 5.91 2.05 11.07
CA ASN A 82 7.10 1.22 10.92
C ASN A 82 8.43 1.95 11.16
N SER A 83 8.42 3.19 11.68
CA SER A 83 9.65 3.97 11.89
C SER A 83 10.64 3.33 12.87
N GLN A 84 10.16 2.50 13.80
CA GLN A 84 10.98 1.78 14.79
C GLN A 84 11.16 0.29 14.44
N VAL A 85 10.63 -0.15 13.30
CA VAL A 85 10.69 -1.54 12.84
C VAL A 85 11.96 -1.78 12.03
N GLU A 86 12.59 -2.94 12.24
CA GLU A 86 13.81 -3.32 11.55
C GLU A 86 13.54 -3.58 10.05
N GLN A 87 14.42 -3.07 9.20
CA GLN A 87 14.40 -3.29 7.76
C GLN A 87 15.18 -4.55 7.41
N ILE A 88 14.55 -5.48 6.70
CA ILE A 88 15.17 -6.75 6.28
C ILE A 88 15.60 -6.68 4.82
N PRO A 89 16.89 -6.91 4.50
CA PRO A 89 17.36 -6.87 3.13
C PRO A 89 16.97 -8.13 2.35
N TYR A 90 16.69 -7.97 1.06
CA TYR A 90 16.48 -9.05 0.10
C TYR A 90 17.07 -8.67 -1.26
N ILE A 91 17.45 -9.67 -2.06
CA ILE A 91 18.13 -9.47 -3.35
C ILE A 91 17.20 -9.89 -4.47
N ILE A 92 16.98 -8.99 -5.44
CA ILE A 92 16.30 -9.31 -6.70
C ILE A 92 17.36 -9.55 -7.77
N TYR A 93 17.40 -10.77 -8.30
CA TYR A 93 18.20 -11.12 -9.49
C TYR A 93 17.37 -10.81 -10.74
N GLY A 94 17.91 -10.01 -11.67
CA GLY A 94 17.23 -9.67 -12.92
C GLY A 94 17.13 -10.85 -13.91
N LYS A 95 16.25 -10.73 -14.91
CA LYS A 95 16.22 -11.65 -16.05
C LYS A 95 17.21 -11.20 -17.14
N SER A 96 18.00 -12.13 -17.66
CA SER A 96 18.88 -11.95 -18.82
C SER A 96 18.27 -12.64 -20.04
N SER A 97 17.50 -11.95 -20.88
CA SER A 97 17.14 -12.48 -22.21
C SER A 97 16.59 -11.40 -23.14
N LYS A 98 17.38 -10.99 -24.16
CA LYS A 98 17.00 -10.00 -25.18
C LYS A 98 15.71 -10.31 -25.98
N ASN A 99 15.11 -11.50 -25.83
CA ASN A 99 14.04 -12.01 -26.70
C ASN A 99 12.72 -12.35 -26.00
N GLU A 100 12.53 -12.03 -24.71
CA GLU A 100 11.21 -12.14 -24.08
C GLU A 100 10.44 -10.85 -24.30
N THR A 101 9.48 -10.87 -25.23
CA THR A 101 8.54 -9.77 -25.50
C THR A 101 7.91 -9.32 -24.18
N GLN A 102 8.21 -8.08 -23.79
CA GLN A 102 7.74 -7.44 -22.58
C GLN A 102 6.22 -7.30 -22.61
N SER A 103 5.53 -7.87 -21.63
CA SER A 103 4.21 -7.38 -21.20
C SER A 103 3.83 -7.92 -19.83
N TYR A 104 4.60 -7.54 -18.81
CA TYR A 104 4.03 -7.29 -17.49
C TYR A 104 4.41 -5.86 -17.13
N GLN A 105 3.54 -4.90 -17.43
CA GLN A 105 3.63 -3.61 -16.78
C GLN A 105 3.33 -3.85 -15.32
N SER A 106 4.36 -3.90 -14.48
CA SER A 106 4.14 -3.77 -13.05
C SER A 106 3.56 -2.38 -12.82
N ILE A 107 2.35 -2.31 -12.24
CA ILE A 107 1.71 -1.05 -11.81
C ILE A 107 2.53 -0.33 -10.70
N TYR A 108 3.66 -0.92 -10.29
CA TYR A 108 4.62 -0.43 -9.31
C TYR A 108 5.74 0.35 -10.02
N ALA A 109 5.85 1.65 -9.74
CA ALA A 109 6.79 2.57 -10.38
C ALA A 109 8.28 2.28 -10.09
N ASP A 110 8.60 1.47 -9.06
CA ASP A 110 9.99 1.28 -8.58
C ASP A 110 10.60 -0.10 -8.87
N LYS A 111 9.87 -1.00 -9.54
CA LYS A 111 10.48 -2.24 -10.04
C LYS A 111 11.15 -1.96 -11.39
N PRO A 112 12.42 -2.35 -11.59
CA PRO A 112 13.11 -2.09 -12.85
C PRO A 112 12.36 -2.80 -13.97
N THR A 113 11.66 -2.01 -14.78
CA THR A 113 10.91 -2.41 -15.98
C THR A 113 11.86 -2.65 -17.18
N GLY A 114 13.07 -3.13 -16.91
CA GLY A 114 14.12 -3.32 -17.90
C GLY A 114 15.17 -4.34 -17.45
N TYR A 115 15.99 -4.80 -18.40
CA TYR A 115 17.08 -5.75 -18.17
C TYR A 115 17.98 -5.28 -17.01
N VAL A 116 17.98 -6.03 -15.91
CA VAL A 116 18.86 -5.79 -14.76
C VAL A 116 20.06 -6.72 -14.91
N MET A 117 21.20 -6.18 -15.35
CA MET A 117 22.44 -6.96 -15.52
C MET A 117 23.06 -7.38 -14.18
N TYR A 118 22.78 -6.65 -13.10
CA TYR A 118 23.31 -6.91 -11.77
C TYR A 118 22.18 -7.08 -10.75
N PRO A 119 22.36 -7.95 -9.74
CA PRO A 119 21.40 -8.08 -8.65
C PRO A 119 21.22 -6.74 -7.93
N LYS A 120 19.98 -6.44 -7.54
CA LYS A 120 19.66 -5.25 -6.75
C LYS A 120 19.27 -5.65 -5.33
N LEU A 121 19.86 -4.97 -4.35
CA LEU A 121 19.51 -5.10 -2.95
C LEU A 121 18.33 -4.16 -2.66
N TYR A 122 17.29 -4.70 -2.05
CA TYR A 122 16.12 -3.99 -1.55
C TYR A 122 15.93 -4.30 -0.07
N SER A 123 15.10 -3.54 0.62
CA SER A 123 14.69 -3.79 2.01
C SER A 123 13.18 -3.66 2.17
N TYR A 124 12.64 -4.24 3.23
CA TYR A 124 11.26 -3.98 3.67
C TYR A 124 11.16 -4.11 5.21
N PRO A 125 10.22 -3.39 5.86
CA PRO A 125 10.04 -3.47 7.31
C PRO A 125 9.48 -4.86 7.69
N TYR A 126 10.12 -5.54 8.64
CA TYR A 126 9.65 -6.83 9.16
C TYR A 126 10.11 -7.09 10.60
N SER A 127 9.15 -7.21 11.51
CA SER A 127 9.40 -7.48 12.93
C SER A 127 9.67 -8.96 13.19
N LYS A 128 10.95 -9.33 13.30
CA LYS A 128 11.34 -10.68 13.77
C LYS A 128 10.94 -10.89 15.24
N PRO A 129 10.82 -12.16 15.71
CA PRO A 129 10.52 -12.44 17.11
C PRO A 129 11.44 -11.68 18.07
N GLY A 130 10.86 -10.98 19.05
CA GLY A 130 11.58 -10.19 20.05
C GLY A 130 12.07 -8.82 19.59
N LYS A 131 11.68 -8.35 18.39
CA LYS A 131 11.95 -7.01 17.89
C LYS A 131 10.73 -6.09 18.07
N ASN A 132 10.94 -4.79 17.82
CA ASN A 132 9.87 -3.79 17.84
C ASN A 132 8.79 -4.15 16.82
N ILE A 133 7.53 -3.99 17.22
CA ILE A 133 6.36 -4.07 16.36
C ILE A 133 5.94 -2.64 15.94
N PRO A 134 5.16 -2.51 14.87
CA PRO A 134 4.61 -1.23 14.43
C PRO A 134 3.62 -0.60 15.43
#